data_AF-A0A967TJQ0-F1
#
_entry.id   AF-A0A967TJQ0-F1
#
_cell.length_a   1.000
_cell.length_b   1.000
_cell.length_c   1.000
_cell.angle_alpha   90.00
_cell.angle_beta   90.00
_cell.angle_gamma   90.00
#
_symmetry.space_group_name_H-M   'P 1'
#
loop_
_entity.id
_entity.type
_entity.pdbx_description
1 polymer ?
#
loop_
_entity_poly.entity_id
_entity_poly.type
_entity_poly.pdbx_seq_one_letter_code
_entity_poly.pdbx_strand_id
1 'polypeptide(L)'
;LTEAARGTTTYVEPGESVERSLSLLANKIRHPVLTDLALAGAPVRLREVYPVEIPDVFAGEELVLFGRYERPDGDEEGDVTIRGRRAGRTETFSVEATFPAADDGDAFLPRLWASRKLGFLTRRTWTEGENPELIEEIRRVALRYGLPSPYTSYLVTEPDFAVAQGRNGGGRVAASAPAPTEGAAAVRRAEEARRMRDVASASELKALADEADDAALDAGRGDVRRVAGRLFRLDDGVWTDATEAEGSRVITLKPYGRAYFDVLRAVPELRPYWSAFERVRVSAGELVIALAPDGDERLSGDEIHEIADAFRRGDDARP
;
A
#
# COMPACT_ATOMS: atom_id res chain seq x y z
N LEU A 1 11.96 7.32 -19.81
CA LEU A 1 11.79 7.53 -21.26
C LEU A 1 10.54 6.83 -21.82
N THR A 2 10.21 5.60 -21.41
CA THR A 2 9.07 4.85 -21.96
C THR A 2 7.68 5.32 -21.51
N GLU A 3 7.52 5.81 -20.28
CA GLU A 3 6.18 6.20 -19.76
C GLU A 3 5.65 7.49 -20.39
N ALA A 4 6.50 8.52 -20.55
CA ALA A 4 6.18 9.73 -21.32
C ALA A 4 5.82 9.45 -22.79
N ALA A 5 6.11 8.23 -23.28
CA ALA A 5 5.77 7.76 -24.61
C ALA A 5 4.70 6.65 -24.62
N ARG A 6 4.05 6.36 -23.47
CA ARG A 6 3.09 5.26 -23.27
C ARG A 6 3.60 3.89 -23.76
N GLY A 7 4.92 3.67 -23.67
CA GLY A 7 5.59 2.49 -24.20
C GLY A 7 5.67 1.34 -23.20
N THR A 8 5.57 0.11 -23.71
CA THR A 8 5.86 -1.13 -22.94
C THR A 8 7.35 -1.48 -23.07
N THR A 9 8.00 -1.87 -21.97
CA THR A 9 9.41 -2.34 -21.99
C THR A 9 9.45 -3.85 -21.81
N THR A 10 10.11 -4.58 -22.69
CA THR A 10 10.40 -6.02 -22.52
C THR A 10 11.89 -6.19 -22.32
N TYR A 11 12.30 -6.86 -21.24
CA TYR A 11 13.69 -7.27 -21.03
C TYR A 11 13.81 -8.72 -21.51
N VAL A 12 14.90 -9.02 -22.19
CA VAL A 12 15.21 -10.36 -22.70
C VAL A 12 16.37 -10.88 -21.89
N GLU A 13 16.17 -12.00 -21.19
CA GLU A 13 17.20 -12.59 -20.34
C GLU A 13 18.35 -13.21 -21.18
N PRO A 14 19.56 -13.36 -20.63
CA PRO A 14 20.65 -14.06 -21.31
C PRO A 14 20.27 -15.52 -21.64
N GLY A 15 20.04 -15.81 -22.93
CA GLY A 15 19.62 -17.14 -23.42
C GLY A 15 18.19 -17.20 -23.96
N GLU A 16 17.39 -16.15 -23.76
CA GLU A 16 16.05 -16.02 -24.31
C GLU A 16 16.10 -15.56 -25.79
N SER A 17 15.15 -16.03 -26.60
CA SER A 17 15.10 -15.69 -28.04
C SER A 17 14.61 -14.26 -28.24
N VAL A 18 15.56 -13.37 -28.52
CA VAL A 18 15.31 -11.96 -28.88
C VAL A 18 14.29 -11.84 -30.03
N GLU A 19 14.34 -12.74 -31.02
CA GLU A 19 13.43 -12.75 -32.19
C GLU A 19 11.98 -13.07 -31.81
N ARG A 20 11.77 -13.96 -30.84
CA ARG A 20 10.42 -14.27 -30.31
C ARG A 20 9.85 -13.08 -29.56
N SER A 21 10.65 -12.48 -28.68
CA SER A 21 10.23 -11.31 -27.89
C SER A 21 9.95 -10.09 -28.78
N LEU A 22 10.75 -9.88 -29.83
CA LEU A 22 10.50 -8.87 -30.88
C LEU A 22 9.21 -9.14 -31.66
N SER A 23 8.93 -10.39 -32.00
CA SER A 23 7.73 -10.75 -32.77
C SER A 23 6.43 -10.56 -31.96
N LEU A 24 6.46 -10.92 -30.67
CA LEU A 24 5.34 -10.67 -29.75
C LEU A 24 5.12 -9.16 -29.54
N LEU A 25 6.21 -8.41 -29.31
CA LEU A 25 6.15 -6.95 -29.19
C LEU A 25 5.62 -6.28 -30.47
N ALA A 26 6.08 -6.73 -31.65
CA ALA A 26 5.64 -6.19 -32.93
C ALA A 26 4.17 -6.49 -33.23
N ASN A 27 3.66 -7.68 -32.88
CA ASN A 27 2.24 -8.00 -33.03
C ASN A 27 1.36 -7.18 -32.07
N LYS A 28 1.87 -6.95 -30.85
CA LYS A 28 1.22 -6.14 -29.82
C LYS A 28 1.07 -4.68 -30.24
N ILE A 29 2.17 -4.02 -30.65
CA ILE A 29 2.16 -2.60 -31.05
C ILE A 29 1.30 -2.35 -32.29
N ARG A 30 1.18 -3.32 -33.21
CA ARG A 30 0.39 -3.16 -34.45
C ARG A 30 -1.12 -3.06 -34.22
N HIS A 31 -1.62 -3.46 -33.05
CA HIS A 31 -3.06 -3.54 -32.78
C HIS A 31 -3.42 -2.98 -31.40
N PRO A 32 -3.28 -1.67 -31.16
CA PRO A 32 -3.87 -1.05 -29.99
C PRO A 32 -5.39 -1.24 -30.04
N VAL A 33 -5.94 -1.86 -29.00
CA VAL A 33 -7.36 -2.18 -28.89
C VAL A 33 -8.11 -0.93 -28.41
N LEU A 34 -7.56 -0.22 -27.42
CA LEU A 34 -8.08 1.04 -26.91
C LEU A 34 -6.93 1.99 -26.60
N THR A 35 -7.02 3.24 -27.04
CA THR A 35 -6.04 4.30 -26.73
C THR A 35 -6.70 5.48 -26.04
N ASP A 36 -5.89 6.37 -25.46
CA ASP A 36 -6.35 7.62 -24.86
C ASP A 36 -7.45 7.40 -23.81
N LEU A 37 -7.19 6.39 -23.00
CA LEU A 37 -8.08 5.98 -21.93
C LEU A 37 -8.08 7.04 -20.83
N ALA A 38 -9.27 7.37 -20.35
CA ALA A 38 -9.49 8.29 -19.27
C ALA A 38 -10.68 7.85 -18.44
N LEU A 39 -10.57 7.97 -17.13
CA LEU A 39 -11.71 7.85 -16.23
C LEU A 39 -12.64 9.06 -16.47
N ALA A 40 -13.85 8.79 -16.94
CA ALA A 40 -14.81 9.82 -17.34
C ALA A 40 -15.78 10.21 -16.21
N GLY A 41 -16.03 9.32 -15.26
CA GLY A 41 -16.92 9.59 -14.12
C GLY A 41 -17.05 8.41 -13.17
N ALA A 42 -17.48 8.70 -11.94
CA ALA A 42 -17.88 7.75 -10.91
C ALA A 42 -18.91 8.43 -9.99
N PRO A 43 -19.78 7.67 -9.29
CA PRO A 43 -20.77 8.23 -8.37
C PRO A 43 -20.12 8.87 -7.12
N VAL A 44 -18.89 8.47 -6.80
CA VAL A 44 -18.11 8.97 -5.66
C VAL A 44 -16.87 9.74 -6.11
N ARG A 45 -16.30 10.55 -5.21
CA ARG A 45 -15.03 11.23 -5.51
C ARG A 45 -13.85 10.28 -5.36
N LEU A 46 -13.27 9.89 -6.50
CA LEU A 46 -12.09 9.05 -6.57
C LEU A 46 -10.79 9.85 -6.34
N ARG A 47 -9.87 9.26 -5.58
CA ARG A 47 -8.58 9.80 -5.14
C ARG A 47 -7.50 8.75 -5.29
N GLU A 48 -6.24 9.20 -5.43
CA GLU A 48 -5.06 8.34 -5.48
C GLU A 48 -5.23 7.16 -6.44
N VAL A 49 -5.70 7.46 -7.66
CA VAL A 49 -5.94 6.48 -8.71
C VAL A 49 -4.63 6.17 -9.42
N TYR A 50 -4.28 4.88 -9.49
CA TYR A 50 -3.07 4.37 -10.12
C TYR A 50 -3.40 3.35 -11.21
N PRO A 51 -2.64 3.36 -12.33
CA PRO A 51 -1.60 4.34 -12.67
C PRO A 51 -2.15 5.75 -12.92
N VAL A 52 -1.36 6.78 -12.60
CA VAL A 52 -1.73 8.20 -12.76
C VAL A 52 -1.95 8.54 -14.24
N GLU A 53 -1.09 8.01 -15.10
CA GLU A 53 -1.28 8.03 -16.55
C GLU A 53 -1.85 6.67 -16.97
N ILE A 54 -3.11 6.66 -17.40
CA ILE A 54 -3.78 5.43 -17.85
C ILE A 54 -3.16 5.02 -19.20
N PRO A 55 -2.54 3.83 -19.29
CA PRO A 55 -1.89 3.38 -20.52
C PRO A 55 -2.91 2.98 -21.58
N ASP A 56 -2.45 2.92 -22.83
CA ASP A 56 -3.23 2.31 -23.92
C ASP A 56 -3.28 0.78 -23.71
N VAL A 57 -4.39 0.15 -24.11
CA VAL A 57 -4.63 -1.29 -23.95
C VAL A 57 -4.44 -2.00 -25.29
N PHE A 58 -3.57 -3.02 -25.30
CA PHE A 58 -3.31 -3.84 -26.47
C PHE A 58 -4.02 -5.19 -26.40
N ALA A 59 -4.06 -5.91 -27.53
CA ALA A 59 -4.75 -7.20 -27.59
C ALA A 59 -4.15 -8.21 -26.60
N GLY A 60 -5.01 -8.81 -25.78
CA GLY A 60 -4.62 -9.77 -24.75
C GLY A 60 -4.14 -9.14 -23.44
N GLU A 61 -4.18 -7.81 -23.31
CA GLU A 61 -3.92 -7.13 -22.05
C GLU A 61 -5.19 -6.78 -21.29
N GLU A 62 -5.05 -6.65 -19.98
CA GLU A 62 -6.06 -6.15 -19.06
C GLU A 62 -5.58 -4.80 -18.49
N LEU A 63 -6.51 -3.85 -18.37
CA LEU A 63 -6.27 -2.62 -17.62
C LEU A 63 -6.86 -2.76 -16.23
N VAL A 64 -6.01 -2.70 -15.21
CA VAL A 64 -6.43 -2.70 -13.81
C VAL A 64 -6.09 -1.33 -13.20
N LEU A 65 -7.13 -0.65 -12.69
CA LEU A 65 -7.00 0.61 -11.97
C LEU A 65 -7.26 0.36 -10.48
N PHE A 66 -6.45 0.97 -9.62
CA PHE A 66 -6.68 0.99 -8.18
C PHE A 66 -6.88 2.42 -7.73
N GLY A 67 -7.87 2.68 -6.90
CA GLY A 67 -8.13 4.02 -6.36
C GLY A 67 -8.79 3.95 -5.00
N ARG A 68 -8.74 5.08 -4.29
CA ARG A 68 -9.51 5.32 -3.08
C ARG A 68 -10.71 6.17 -3.44
N TYR A 69 -11.76 6.12 -2.63
CA TYR A 69 -12.88 7.05 -2.75
C TYR A 69 -13.14 7.72 -1.40
N GLU A 70 -13.62 8.95 -1.45
CA GLU A 70 -14.09 9.64 -0.25
C GLU A 70 -15.33 8.94 0.27
N ARG A 71 -15.32 8.63 1.57
CA ARG A 71 -16.42 7.93 2.23
C ARG A 71 -17.73 8.71 2.02
N PRO A 72 -18.76 8.11 1.40
CA PRO A 72 -20.06 8.75 1.28
C PRO A 72 -20.83 8.71 2.60
N ASP A 73 -21.85 9.58 2.76
CA ASP A 73 -22.68 9.64 3.98
C ASP A 73 -23.60 8.41 4.14
N GLY A 74 -23.82 7.68 3.05
CA GLY A 74 -24.51 6.39 2.97
C GLY A 74 -24.01 5.61 1.75
N ASP A 75 -24.47 4.38 1.58
CA ASP A 75 -24.06 3.59 0.42
C ASP A 75 -24.46 4.30 -0.88
N GLU A 76 -23.52 4.43 -1.80
CA GLU A 76 -23.70 5.09 -3.10
C GLU A 76 -23.65 4.04 -4.22
N GLU A 77 -24.58 4.12 -5.17
CA GLU A 77 -24.62 3.22 -6.33
C GLU A 77 -24.58 4.04 -7.62
N GLY A 78 -23.83 3.58 -8.60
CA GLY A 78 -23.83 4.21 -9.92
C GLY A 78 -22.72 3.74 -10.85
N ASP A 79 -22.68 4.36 -12.01
CA ASP A 79 -21.76 3.97 -13.09
C ASP A 79 -20.35 4.52 -12.88
N VAL A 80 -19.37 3.61 -12.86
CA VAL A 80 -17.97 3.95 -13.13
C VAL A 80 -17.77 3.92 -14.63
N THR A 81 -17.35 5.05 -15.20
CA THR A 81 -17.25 5.24 -16.64
C THR A 81 -15.80 5.45 -17.08
N ILE A 82 -15.36 4.69 -18.08
CA ILE A 82 -14.08 4.87 -18.79
C ILE A 82 -14.37 5.27 -20.23
N ARG A 83 -13.65 6.27 -20.72
CA ARG A 83 -13.68 6.72 -22.12
C ARG A 83 -12.35 6.38 -22.78
N GLY A 84 -12.38 5.92 -24.02
CA GLY A 84 -11.18 5.66 -24.83
C GLY A 84 -11.43 5.83 -26.31
N ARG A 85 -10.43 5.54 -27.14
CA ARG A 85 -10.52 5.57 -28.61
C ARG A 85 -10.22 4.20 -29.20
N ARG A 86 -11.05 3.77 -30.15
CA ARG A 86 -10.85 2.58 -30.99
C ARG A 86 -10.97 2.97 -32.45
N ALA A 87 -9.92 2.73 -33.23
CA ALA A 87 -9.91 3.04 -34.67
C ALA A 87 -10.40 4.47 -34.98
N GLY A 88 -9.97 5.46 -34.18
CA GLY A 88 -10.32 6.88 -34.35
C GLY A 88 -11.69 7.31 -33.82
N ARG A 89 -12.54 6.37 -33.35
CA ARG A 89 -13.83 6.67 -32.73
C ARG A 89 -13.71 6.64 -31.22
N THR A 90 -14.42 7.53 -30.53
CA THR A 90 -14.52 7.44 -29.08
C THR A 90 -15.54 6.39 -28.69
N GLU A 91 -15.15 5.52 -27.77
CA GLU A 91 -16.01 4.57 -27.07
C GLU A 91 -16.06 4.90 -25.58
N THR A 92 -17.20 4.56 -24.97
CA THR A 92 -17.45 4.73 -23.54
C THR A 92 -17.89 3.39 -22.97
N PHE A 93 -17.30 3.01 -21.85
CA PHE A 93 -17.57 1.80 -21.11
C PHE A 93 -18.05 2.19 -19.72
N SER A 94 -19.19 1.68 -19.31
CA SER A 94 -19.76 1.92 -17.98
C SER A 94 -19.98 0.59 -17.28
N VAL A 95 -19.68 0.54 -15.99
CA VAL A 95 -19.98 -0.58 -15.11
C VAL A 95 -20.66 -0.03 -13.87
N GLU A 96 -21.79 -0.62 -13.51
CA GLU A 96 -22.51 -0.31 -12.28
C GLU A 96 -21.73 -0.86 -11.08
N ALA A 97 -21.50 -0.04 -10.07
CA ALA A 97 -20.78 -0.40 -8.86
C ALA A 97 -21.41 0.22 -7.62
N THR A 98 -21.28 -0.48 -6.50
CA THR A 98 -21.71 -0.04 -5.17
C THR A 98 -20.49 0.42 -4.37
N PHE A 99 -20.62 1.57 -3.71
CA PHE A 99 -19.62 2.21 -2.87
C PHE A 99 -20.16 2.33 -1.45
N PRO A 100 -19.87 1.36 -0.58
CA PRO A 100 -20.39 1.34 0.77
C PRO A 100 -19.81 2.47 1.64
N ALA A 101 -20.61 3.01 2.56
CA ALA A 101 -20.15 4.03 3.52
C ALA A 101 -19.29 3.43 4.64
N ALA A 102 -19.42 2.13 4.90
CA ALA A 102 -18.56 1.37 5.78
C ALA A 102 -18.52 -0.08 5.28
N ASP A 103 -17.34 -0.60 5.01
CA ASP A 103 -17.16 -2.00 4.64
C ASP A 103 -15.92 -2.57 5.32
N ASP A 104 -16.06 -3.79 5.83
CA ASP A 104 -14.97 -4.58 6.39
C ASP A 104 -14.27 -5.35 5.26
N GLY A 105 -14.28 -4.78 4.04
CA GLY A 105 -13.97 -5.42 2.77
C GLY A 105 -12.60 -6.10 2.74
N ASP A 106 -12.35 -6.83 1.66
CA ASP A 106 -11.19 -7.69 1.56
C ASP A 106 -9.86 -7.00 1.90
N ALA A 107 -9.22 -7.45 2.99
CA ALA A 107 -7.97 -6.87 3.52
C ALA A 107 -6.80 -6.88 2.51
N PHE A 108 -6.90 -7.64 1.42
CA PHE A 108 -5.90 -7.64 0.35
C PHE A 108 -6.02 -6.40 -0.56
N LEU A 109 -7.21 -5.83 -0.77
CA LEU A 109 -7.42 -4.70 -1.69
C LEU A 109 -6.63 -3.44 -1.28
N PRO A 110 -6.63 -3.00 0.00
CA PRO A 110 -5.79 -1.87 0.43
C PRO A 110 -4.30 -2.11 0.17
N ARG A 111 -3.83 -3.36 0.30
CA ARG A 111 -2.44 -3.72 0.02
C ARG A 111 -2.12 -3.66 -1.47
N LEU A 112 -3.02 -4.13 -2.33
CA LEU A 112 -2.86 -4.02 -3.78
C LEU A 112 -2.72 -2.56 -4.22
N TRP A 113 -3.60 -1.70 -3.71
CA TRP A 113 -3.51 -0.26 -3.93
C TRP A 113 -2.18 0.31 -3.41
N ALA A 114 -1.78 -0.05 -2.18
CA ALA A 114 -0.54 0.42 -1.58
C ALA A 114 0.71 0.00 -2.36
N SER A 115 0.72 -1.21 -2.92
CA SER A 115 1.81 -1.70 -3.79
C SER A 115 1.93 -0.84 -5.06
N ARG A 116 0.81 -0.45 -5.68
CA ARG A 116 0.81 0.46 -6.83
C ARG A 116 1.31 1.86 -6.46
N LYS A 117 0.82 2.41 -5.35
CA LYS A 117 1.29 3.71 -4.84
C LYS A 117 2.79 3.69 -4.54
N LEU A 118 3.27 2.64 -3.85
CA LEU A 118 4.68 2.48 -3.52
C LEU A 118 5.56 2.39 -4.77
N GLY A 119 5.12 1.64 -5.80
CA GLY A 119 5.79 1.55 -7.08
C GLY A 119 5.85 2.90 -7.82
N PHE A 120 4.78 3.70 -7.74
CA PHE A 120 4.73 5.05 -8.29
C PHE A 120 5.70 6.00 -7.57
N LEU A 121 5.64 6.07 -6.24
CA LEU A 121 6.50 6.95 -5.42
C LEU A 121 7.98 6.59 -5.59
N THR A 122 8.31 5.30 -5.61
CA THR A 122 9.69 4.83 -5.83
C THR A 122 10.23 5.25 -7.21
N ARG A 123 9.38 5.32 -8.25
CA ARG A 123 9.84 5.79 -9.56
C ARG A 123 10.07 7.31 -9.59
N ARG A 124 9.29 8.06 -8.82
CA ARG A 124 9.49 9.50 -8.67
C ARG A 124 10.88 9.79 -8.10
N THR A 125 11.40 8.96 -7.18
CA THR A 125 12.78 9.16 -6.68
C THR A 125 13.83 9.03 -7.79
N TRP A 126 13.60 8.19 -8.80
CA TRP A 126 14.50 8.04 -9.94
C TRP A 126 14.41 9.19 -10.95
N THR A 127 13.24 9.83 -11.07
CA THR A 127 12.96 10.84 -12.10
C THR A 127 13.15 12.26 -11.57
N GLU A 128 12.71 12.51 -10.35
CA GLU A 128 12.73 13.81 -9.66
C GLU A 128 13.90 13.93 -8.66
N GLY A 129 14.55 12.80 -8.33
CA GLY A 129 15.54 12.71 -7.27
C GLY A 129 14.91 12.37 -5.91
N GLU A 130 15.75 11.96 -4.96
CA GLU A 130 15.33 11.72 -3.59
C GLU A 130 15.13 13.06 -2.85
N ASN A 131 13.98 13.20 -2.17
CA ASN A 131 13.74 14.28 -1.22
C ASN A 131 13.12 13.74 0.09
N PRO A 132 13.25 14.47 1.21
CA PRO A 132 12.77 14.00 2.51
C PRO A 132 11.28 13.68 2.53
N GLU A 133 10.44 14.48 1.85
CA GLU A 133 9.00 14.30 1.83
C GLU A 133 8.60 13.00 1.12
N LEU A 134 9.22 12.70 -0.02
CA LEU A 134 8.97 11.51 -0.83
C LEU A 134 9.47 10.24 -0.12
N ILE A 135 10.66 10.30 0.52
CA ILE A 135 11.18 9.19 1.33
C ILE A 135 10.23 8.90 2.50
N GLU A 136 9.74 9.94 3.17
CA GLU A 136 8.84 9.77 4.31
C GLU A 136 7.47 9.21 3.89
N GLU A 137 6.96 9.63 2.74
CA GLU A 137 5.74 9.05 2.17
C GLU A 137 5.93 7.57 1.80
N ILE A 138 7.06 7.22 1.17
CA ILE A 138 7.41 5.83 0.86
C ILE A 138 7.47 5.00 2.14
N ARG A 139 8.20 5.47 3.17
CA ARG A 139 8.29 4.80 4.47
C ARG A 139 6.92 4.59 5.08
N ARG A 140 6.07 5.62 5.08
CA ARG A 140 4.71 5.57 5.63
C ARG A 140 3.85 4.51 4.94
N VAL A 141 3.82 4.49 3.61
CA VAL A 141 3.04 3.50 2.84
C VAL A 141 3.60 2.09 3.10
N ALA A 142 4.92 1.93 3.05
CA ALA A 142 5.58 0.65 3.26
C ALA A 142 5.35 0.08 4.67
N LEU A 143 5.49 0.89 5.72
CA LEU A 143 5.21 0.46 7.09
C LEU A 143 3.72 0.20 7.31
N ARG A 144 2.85 1.09 6.82
CA ARG A 144 1.40 0.98 7.00
C ARG A 144 0.87 -0.32 6.42
N TYR A 145 1.25 -0.64 5.19
CA TYR A 145 0.73 -1.81 4.48
C TYR A 145 1.69 -3.00 4.53
N GLY A 146 2.70 -2.91 5.39
CA GLY A 146 3.76 -3.90 5.53
C GLY A 146 4.37 -4.36 4.20
N LEU A 147 4.74 -3.43 3.33
CA LEU A 147 5.36 -3.68 2.04
C LEU A 147 6.88 -3.48 2.14
N PRO A 148 7.69 -4.30 1.45
CA PRO A 148 9.13 -4.08 1.40
C PRO A 148 9.46 -2.80 0.64
N SER A 149 10.39 -2.01 1.16
CA SER A 149 10.95 -0.83 0.47
C SER A 149 12.41 -0.61 0.86
N PRO A 150 13.20 0.10 0.04
CA PRO A 150 14.59 0.45 0.38
C PRO A 150 14.73 1.28 1.67
N TYR A 151 13.64 1.94 2.10
CA TYR A 151 13.63 2.84 3.25
C TYR A 151 12.99 2.20 4.50
N THR A 152 12.57 0.93 4.41
CA THR A 152 12.03 0.15 5.52
C THR A 152 12.81 -1.15 5.65
N SER A 153 13.63 -1.28 6.69
CA SER A 153 14.28 -2.56 7.01
C SER A 153 13.27 -3.45 7.73
N TYR A 154 12.87 -4.55 7.08
CA TYR A 154 12.40 -5.73 7.79
C TYR A 154 13.63 -6.42 8.37
N LEU A 155 13.67 -6.60 9.69
CA LEU A 155 14.70 -7.42 10.31
C LEU A 155 14.38 -8.89 10.03
N VAL A 156 14.68 -9.37 8.82
CA VAL A 156 14.79 -10.81 8.58
C VAL A 156 16.08 -11.23 9.25
N THR A 157 15.97 -11.77 10.47
CA THR A 157 17.09 -12.53 11.03
C THR A 157 17.11 -13.85 10.30
N GLU A 158 17.93 -13.96 9.27
CA GLU A 158 18.26 -15.25 8.66
C GLU A 158 18.71 -16.20 9.79
N PRO A 159 18.21 -17.45 9.84
CA PRO A 159 18.72 -18.43 10.80
C PRO A 159 20.20 -18.68 10.50
N ASP A 160 21.05 -18.22 11.42
CA ASP A 160 22.48 -18.51 11.60
C ASP A 160 23.22 -19.07 10.37
N PHE A 161 23.70 -18.18 9.49
CA PHE A 161 25.03 -18.42 8.94
C PHE A 161 26.05 -18.10 10.03
N ALA A 162 26.30 -19.10 10.87
CA ALA A 162 27.39 -19.10 11.84
C ALA A 162 28.73 -19.00 11.08
N VAL A 163 29.20 -17.78 10.81
CA VAL A 163 30.60 -17.54 10.46
C VAL A 163 31.35 -17.33 11.77
N ALA A 164 32.04 -18.38 12.19
CA ALA A 164 32.95 -18.35 13.32
C ALA A 164 34.02 -17.26 13.12
N GLN A 165 34.04 -16.24 13.99
CA GLN A 165 35.19 -15.85 14.83
C GLN A 165 35.03 -14.45 15.43
N GLY A 166 35.43 -14.32 16.69
CA GLY A 166 35.99 -13.07 17.22
C GLY A 166 35.15 -12.36 18.28
N ARG A 167 35.41 -12.66 19.56
CA ARG A 167 34.99 -11.86 20.71
C ARG A 167 35.57 -10.44 20.58
N ASN A 168 34.72 -9.40 20.63
CA ASN A 168 34.88 -8.23 21.52
C ASN A 168 33.84 -7.12 21.22
N GLY A 169 33.13 -6.70 22.28
CA GLY A 169 32.84 -5.29 22.55
C GLY A 169 31.67 -4.64 21.81
N GLY A 170 30.74 -4.07 22.57
CA GLY A 170 29.52 -3.42 22.09
C GLY A 170 29.74 -2.35 21.01
N GLY A 171 28.77 -2.27 20.11
CA GLY A 171 28.71 -1.25 19.08
C GLY A 171 27.28 -1.10 18.58
N ARG A 172 26.73 0.12 18.73
CA ARG A 172 25.46 0.56 18.15
C ARG A 172 25.43 0.14 16.68
N VAL A 173 24.39 -0.59 16.27
CA VAL A 173 24.17 -0.90 14.86
C VAL A 173 23.73 0.39 14.18
N ALA A 174 24.64 0.97 13.41
CA ALA A 174 24.40 2.19 12.64
C ALA A 174 23.34 1.92 11.56
N ALA A 175 22.50 2.94 11.31
CA ALA A 175 21.64 3.01 10.14
C ALA A 175 22.46 2.67 8.88
N SER A 176 22.00 1.68 8.11
CA SER A 176 22.70 1.22 6.92
C SER A 176 22.90 2.37 5.92
N ALA A 177 24.11 2.47 5.41
CA ALA A 177 24.54 3.40 4.35
C ALA A 177 23.73 3.20 3.05
N PRO A 178 23.65 4.22 2.15
CA PRO A 178 22.96 4.10 0.88
C PRO A 178 23.50 2.93 0.05
N ALA A 179 22.59 2.09 -0.44
CA ALA A 179 22.93 0.87 -1.17
C ALA A 179 23.52 1.17 -2.56
N PRO A 180 24.43 0.31 -3.07
CA PRO A 180 25.03 0.49 -4.38
C PRO A 180 23.99 0.41 -5.51
N THR A 181 24.13 1.31 -6.48
CA THR A 181 23.28 1.48 -7.68
C THR A 181 23.60 0.52 -8.83
N GLU A 182 24.53 -0.41 -8.65
CA GLU A 182 24.99 -1.34 -9.70
C GLU A 182 25.05 -2.80 -9.21
N GLY A 183 25.02 -3.74 -10.16
CA GLY A 183 25.17 -5.17 -9.92
C GLY A 183 23.87 -5.95 -9.72
N ALA A 184 23.97 -7.25 -9.43
CA ALA A 184 22.84 -8.18 -9.37
C ALA A 184 21.75 -7.77 -8.35
N ALA A 185 22.11 -7.07 -7.28
CA ALA A 185 21.16 -6.52 -6.31
C ALA A 185 20.35 -5.34 -6.87
N ALA A 186 20.94 -4.51 -7.74
CA ALA A 186 20.22 -3.43 -8.41
C ALA A 186 19.25 -3.99 -9.47
N VAL A 187 19.65 -5.06 -10.18
CA VAL A 187 18.79 -5.77 -11.14
C VAL A 187 17.59 -6.39 -10.45
N ARG A 188 17.80 -7.15 -9.35
CA ARG A 188 16.69 -7.74 -8.58
C ARG A 188 15.73 -6.69 -8.03
N ARG A 189 16.23 -5.57 -7.49
CA ARG A 189 15.36 -4.48 -7.02
C ARG A 189 14.58 -3.81 -8.15
N ALA A 190 15.20 -3.64 -9.32
CA ALA A 190 14.53 -3.11 -10.50
C ALA A 190 13.44 -4.08 -10.99
N GLU A 191 13.68 -5.39 -10.93
CA GLU A 191 12.71 -6.44 -11.23
C GLU A 191 11.58 -6.53 -10.21
N GLU A 192 11.85 -6.41 -8.91
CA GLU A 192 10.83 -6.37 -7.86
C GLU A 192 9.95 -5.11 -7.99
N ALA A 193 10.57 -3.94 -8.15
CA ALA A 193 9.86 -2.68 -8.39
C ALA A 193 9.10 -2.68 -9.72
N ARG A 194 9.54 -3.49 -10.70
CA ARG A 194 8.82 -3.75 -11.93
C ARG A 194 7.66 -4.71 -11.69
N ARG A 195 7.85 -5.85 -11.00
CA ARG A 195 6.77 -6.79 -10.70
C ARG A 195 5.65 -6.07 -9.97
N MET A 196 5.96 -5.29 -8.94
CA MET A 196 4.99 -4.46 -8.21
C MET A 196 4.24 -3.45 -9.10
N ARG A 197 4.85 -3.01 -10.20
CA ARG A 197 4.29 -2.05 -11.16
C ARG A 197 3.47 -2.71 -12.26
N ASP A 198 4.00 -3.78 -12.85
CA ASP A 198 3.52 -4.42 -14.07
C ASP A 198 2.56 -5.55 -13.79
N VAL A 199 2.13 -5.74 -12.53
CA VAL A 199 1.12 -6.76 -12.24
C VAL A 199 -0.10 -6.48 -13.11
N ALA A 200 -0.31 -7.30 -14.13
CA ALA A 200 -1.24 -6.99 -15.20
C ALA A 200 -2.61 -7.62 -14.93
N SER A 201 -2.69 -8.49 -13.91
CA SER A 201 -3.90 -9.20 -13.54
C SER A 201 -4.13 -9.18 -12.03
N ALA A 202 -5.40 -9.16 -11.62
CA ALA A 202 -5.79 -9.29 -10.22
C ALA A 202 -5.26 -10.59 -9.57
N SER A 203 -5.10 -11.67 -10.34
CA SER A 203 -4.57 -12.95 -9.88
C SER A 203 -3.10 -12.91 -9.50
N GLU A 204 -2.25 -12.23 -10.28
CA GLU A 204 -0.83 -12.08 -9.96
C GLU A 204 -0.61 -11.17 -8.75
N LEU A 205 -1.48 -10.16 -8.58
CA LEU A 205 -1.45 -9.24 -7.43
C LEU A 205 -1.83 -9.98 -6.15
N LYS A 206 -2.85 -10.85 -6.22
CA LYS A 206 -3.24 -11.71 -5.12
C LYS A 206 -2.11 -12.69 -4.75
N ALA A 207 -1.47 -13.32 -5.73
CA ALA A 207 -0.37 -14.24 -5.47
C ALA A 207 0.83 -13.56 -4.79
N LEU A 208 1.20 -12.34 -5.20
CA LEU A 208 2.25 -11.55 -4.54
C LEU A 208 1.86 -11.12 -3.12
N ALA A 209 0.58 -10.80 -2.89
CA ALA A 209 0.08 -10.51 -1.56
C ALA A 209 0.15 -11.74 -0.66
N ASP A 210 -0.29 -12.90 -1.16
CA ASP A 210 -0.26 -14.18 -0.44
C ASP A 210 1.20 -14.60 -0.12
N GLU A 211 2.12 -14.51 -1.09
CA GLU A 211 3.54 -14.88 -0.92
C GLU A 211 4.26 -13.98 0.11
N ALA A 212 3.93 -12.69 0.14
CA ALA A 212 4.48 -11.77 1.12
C ALA A 212 3.74 -11.82 2.48
N ASP A 213 2.55 -12.42 2.56
CA ASP A 213 1.93 -12.80 3.84
C ASP A 213 2.62 -14.03 4.42
N ASP A 214 2.91 -15.04 3.60
CA ASP A 214 3.65 -16.24 4.02
C ASP A 214 5.07 -15.89 4.53
N ALA A 215 5.79 -15.02 3.83
CA ALA A 215 7.13 -14.58 4.27
C ALA A 215 7.12 -13.78 5.58
N ALA A 216 6.04 -13.04 5.87
CA ALA A 216 5.89 -12.30 7.11
C ALA A 216 5.50 -13.20 8.29
N LEU A 217 4.77 -14.29 8.03
CA LEU A 217 4.46 -15.33 9.02
C LEU A 217 5.71 -16.15 9.39
N ASP A 218 6.58 -16.42 8.43
CA ASP A 218 7.80 -17.22 8.62
C ASP A 218 8.90 -16.46 9.38
N ALA A 219 8.91 -15.12 9.33
CA ALA A 219 9.81 -14.27 10.12
C ALA A 219 9.44 -14.16 11.62
N GLY A 220 8.42 -14.89 12.08
CA GLY A 220 7.84 -14.82 13.42
C GLY A 220 8.77 -15.28 14.56
N ARG A 221 9.62 -14.39 15.06
CA ARG A 221 9.66 -14.17 16.52
C ARG A 221 8.44 -13.33 16.86
N GLY A 222 7.74 -13.65 17.95
CA GLY A 222 6.38 -13.17 18.30
C GLY A 222 6.17 -11.66 18.49
N ASP A 223 7.06 -10.82 17.97
CA ASP A 223 7.15 -9.39 18.21
C ASP A 223 6.60 -8.53 17.05
N VAL A 224 6.09 -9.16 15.97
CA VAL A 224 5.46 -8.45 14.84
C VAL A 224 4.22 -9.22 14.37
N ARG A 225 3.10 -8.53 14.11
CA ARG A 225 1.85 -9.11 13.59
C ARG A 225 1.18 -8.17 12.59
N ARG A 226 0.48 -8.76 11.62
CA ARG A 226 -0.35 -8.03 10.67
C ARG A 226 -1.83 -8.25 10.97
N VAL A 227 -2.62 -7.17 11.01
CA VAL A 227 -4.07 -7.22 11.22
C VAL A 227 -4.72 -6.22 10.27
N ALA A 228 -5.75 -6.63 9.52
CA ALA A 228 -6.48 -5.80 8.55
C ALA A 228 -5.56 -4.90 7.69
N GLY A 229 -4.50 -5.50 7.13
CA GLY A 229 -3.55 -4.81 6.26
C GLY A 229 -2.49 -3.95 6.98
N ARG A 230 -2.62 -3.69 8.28
CA ARG A 230 -1.67 -2.89 9.08
C ARG A 230 -0.64 -3.74 9.80
N LEU A 231 0.59 -3.22 9.90
CA LEU A 231 1.69 -3.85 10.62
C LEU A 231 1.77 -3.33 12.06
N PHE A 232 1.79 -4.25 13.03
CA PHE A 232 1.94 -3.97 14.45
C PHE A 232 3.19 -4.66 14.99
N ARG A 233 3.87 -4.00 15.93
CA ARG A 233 5.03 -4.54 16.65
C ARG A 233 4.70 -4.63 18.13
N LEU A 234 5.24 -5.62 18.82
CA LEU A 234 5.05 -5.78 20.25
C LEU A 234 6.18 -5.06 20.98
N ASP A 235 5.86 -3.95 21.62
CA ASP A 235 6.79 -3.15 22.43
C ASP A 235 6.29 -3.15 23.89
N ASP A 236 7.08 -3.68 24.82
CA ASP A 236 6.75 -3.75 26.26
C ASP A 236 5.36 -4.33 26.58
N GLY A 237 4.91 -5.34 25.83
CA GLY A 237 3.62 -5.99 26.01
C GLY A 237 2.42 -5.20 25.44
N VAL A 238 2.68 -4.15 24.65
CA VAL A 238 1.67 -3.37 23.94
C VAL A 238 1.90 -3.50 22.43
N TRP A 239 0.86 -3.86 21.69
CA TRP A 239 0.91 -3.90 20.23
C TRP A 239 0.86 -2.47 19.69
N THR A 240 1.93 -2.01 19.08
CA THR A 240 2.08 -0.65 18.58
C THR A 240 2.07 -0.66 17.07
N ASP A 241 1.24 0.19 16.48
CA ASP A 241 1.22 0.36 15.03
C ASP A 241 2.59 0.85 14.51
N ALA A 242 3.11 0.22 13.46
CA ALA A 242 4.43 0.56 12.93
C ALA A 242 4.53 1.98 12.34
N THR A 243 3.40 2.66 12.11
CA THR A 243 3.34 4.06 11.63
C THR A 243 3.26 5.10 12.74
N GLU A 244 3.29 4.69 14.02
CA GLU A 244 3.28 5.62 15.15
C GLU A 244 4.47 6.59 15.08
N ALA A 245 4.19 7.89 15.04
CA ALA A 245 5.20 8.94 15.04
C ALA A 245 5.57 9.35 16.48
N GLU A 246 6.84 9.70 16.70
CA GLU A 246 7.29 10.24 17.98
C GLU A 246 6.56 11.56 18.30
N GLY A 247 6.09 11.71 19.54
CA GLY A 247 5.32 12.89 19.97
C GLY A 247 3.84 12.87 19.58
N SER A 248 3.33 11.78 19.00
CA SER A 248 1.88 11.65 18.73
C SER A 248 1.04 11.86 19.99
N ARG A 249 -0.08 12.57 19.87
CA ARG A 249 -1.04 12.74 20.97
C ARG A 249 -1.74 11.41 21.21
N VAL A 250 -1.74 10.94 22.45
CA VAL A 250 -2.33 9.64 22.83
C VAL A 250 -3.66 9.86 23.54
N ILE A 251 -4.72 9.22 23.04
CA ILE A 251 -6.00 9.06 23.74
C ILE A 251 -6.11 7.61 24.19
N THR A 252 -6.21 7.39 25.50
CA THR A 252 -6.25 6.04 26.08
C THR A 252 -7.66 5.71 26.52
N LEU A 253 -8.22 4.62 25.99
CA LEU A 253 -9.59 4.17 26.27
C LEU A 253 -9.58 2.90 27.09
N LYS A 254 -10.54 2.79 28.00
CA LYS A 254 -10.80 1.54 28.71
C LYS A 254 -11.44 0.51 27.77
N PRO A 255 -10.86 -0.69 27.59
CA PRO A 255 -11.48 -1.77 26.82
C PRO A 255 -12.90 -2.05 27.30
N TYR A 256 -13.84 -2.21 26.37
CA TYR A 256 -15.25 -2.51 26.64
C TYR A 256 -15.98 -1.44 27.51
N GLY A 257 -15.41 -0.24 27.67
CA GLY A 257 -16.05 0.90 28.30
C GLY A 257 -17.02 1.63 27.37
N ARG A 258 -17.72 2.66 27.87
CA ARG A 258 -18.64 3.45 27.04
C ARG A 258 -17.91 4.19 25.91
N ALA A 259 -16.81 4.86 26.21
CA ALA A 259 -15.98 5.53 25.20
C ALA A 259 -15.48 4.58 24.11
N TYR A 260 -15.12 3.34 24.45
CA TYR A 260 -14.72 2.30 23.50
C TYR A 260 -15.83 2.04 22.46
N PHE A 261 -17.08 1.84 22.90
CA PHE A 261 -18.20 1.61 21.98
C PHE A 261 -18.63 2.87 21.24
N ASP A 262 -18.53 4.04 21.86
CA ASP A 262 -18.83 5.32 21.21
C ASP A 262 -17.85 5.58 20.05
N VAL A 263 -16.55 5.31 20.26
CA VAL A 263 -15.52 5.40 19.22
C VAL A 263 -15.69 4.33 18.14
N LEU A 264 -15.97 3.05 18.48
CA LEU A 264 -16.21 2.02 17.46
C LEU A 264 -17.42 2.32 16.56
N ARG A 265 -18.43 3.03 17.06
CA ARG A 265 -19.56 3.45 16.24
C ARG A 265 -19.17 4.58 15.28
N ALA A 266 -18.31 5.49 15.72
CA ALA A 266 -17.82 6.58 14.89
C ALA A 266 -16.73 6.13 13.90
N VAL A 267 -15.92 5.14 14.28
CA VAL A 267 -14.79 4.60 13.50
C VAL A 267 -14.82 3.06 13.54
N PRO A 268 -15.70 2.43 12.74
CA PRO A 268 -15.80 0.97 12.66
C PRO A 268 -14.48 0.27 12.28
N GLU A 269 -13.60 0.95 11.54
CA GLU A 269 -12.30 0.45 11.07
C GLU A 269 -11.36 0.04 12.20
N LEU A 270 -11.62 0.47 13.43
CA LEU A 270 -10.85 0.07 14.61
C LEU A 270 -11.17 -1.35 15.08
N ARG A 271 -12.33 -1.90 14.69
CA ARG A 271 -12.82 -3.21 15.17
C ARG A 271 -11.83 -4.35 14.95
N PRO A 272 -11.21 -4.55 13.78
CA PRO A 272 -10.28 -5.66 13.57
C PRO A 272 -9.07 -5.59 14.51
N TYR A 273 -8.50 -4.40 14.72
CA TYR A 273 -7.33 -4.22 15.60
C TYR A 273 -7.68 -4.46 17.06
N TRP A 274 -8.81 -3.92 17.52
CA TRP A 274 -9.27 -4.05 18.91
C TRP A 274 -9.80 -5.43 19.25
N SER A 275 -10.16 -6.24 18.25
CA SER A 275 -10.51 -7.64 18.44
C SER A 275 -9.28 -8.55 18.46
N ALA A 276 -8.20 -8.16 17.77
CA ALA A 276 -6.98 -8.95 17.66
C ALA A 276 -6.02 -8.80 18.86
N PHE A 277 -6.10 -7.68 19.59
CA PHE A 277 -5.14 -7.31 20.62
C PHE A 277 -5.82 -6.82 21.90
N GLU A 278 -5.34 -7.32 23.04
CA GLU A 278 -5.82 -6.89 24.37
C GLU A 278 -5.30 -5.49 24.74
N ARG A 279 -4.04 -5.19 24.37
CA ARG A 279 -3.37 -3.89 24.57
C ARG A 279 -2.78 -3.45 23.24
N VAL A 280 -3.31 -2.38 22.67
CA VAL A 280 -2.91 -1.90 21.34
C VAL A 280 -2.91 -0.38 21.26
N ARG A 281 -2.02 0.16 20.44
CA ARG A 281 -1.92 1.56 20.03
C ARG A 281 -2.10 1.63 18.52
N VAL A 282 -3.19 2.26 18.08
CA VAL A 282 -3.52 2.40 16.65
C VAL A 282 -3.35 3.85 16.23
N SER A 283 -2.46 4.10 15.26
CA SER A 283 -2.18 5.46 14.79
C SER A 283 -3.21 5.96 13.77
N ALA A 284 -3.52 7.25 13.82
CA ALA A 284 -4.38 7.99 12.90
C ALA A 284 -3.83 9.41 12.72
N GLY A 285 -2.93 9.60 11.74
CA GLY A 285 -2.22 10.86 11.57
C GLY A 285 -1.29 11.14 12.75
N GLU A 286 -1.52 12.26 13.45
CA GLU A 286 -0.75 12.67 14.65
C GLU A 286 -1.40 12.18 15.96
N LEU A 287 -2.49 11.42 15.85
CA LEU A 287 -3.23 10.87 16.97
C LEU A 287 -2.94 9.37 17.12
N VAL A 288 -2.88 8.89 18.36
CA VAL A 288 -2.80 7.46 18.69
C VAL A 288 -3.95 7.13 19.62
N ILE A 289 -4.71 6.09 19.26
CA ILE A 289 -5.79 5.57 20.11
C ILE A 289 -5.27 4.30 20.76
N ALA A 290 -5.12 4.35 22.08
CA ALA A 290 -4.57 3.28 22.89
C ALA A 290 -5.66 2.57 23.70
N LEU A 291 -5.57 1.25 23.84
CA LEU A 291 -6.39 0.48 24.77
C LEU A 291 -5.58 0.10 26.02
N ALA A 292 -6.06 0.52 27.19
CA ALA A 292 -5.47 0.16 28.48
C ALA A 292 -6.53 0.04 29.59
N PRO A 293 -6.37 -0.86 30.58
CA PRO A 293 -7.38 -1.08 31.63
C PRO A 293 -7.75 0.17 32.45
N ASP A 294 -6.84 1.12 32.54
CA ASP A 294 -6.94 2.40 33.26
C ASP A 294 -7.31 3.59 32.35
N GLY A 295 -7.68 3.32 31.09
CA GLY A 295 -8.11 4.36 30.15
C GLY A 295 -9.46 5.01 30.48
N ASP A 296 -9.82 6.00 29.68
CA ASP A 296 -11.05 6.76 29.87
C ASP A 296 -12.30 5.93 29.55
N GLU A 297 -13.31 6.02 30.42
CA GLU A 297 -14.61 5.39 30.21
C GLU A 297 -15.58 6.27 29.42
N ARG A 298 -15.30 7.57 29.29
CA ARG A 298 -16.14 8.55 28.59
C ARG A 298 -15.27 9.55 27.85
N LEU A 299 -15.68 9.89 26.64
CA LEU A 299 -15.15 11.00 25.86
C LEU A 299 -16.26 12.01 25.61
N SER A 300 -15.88 13.27 25.37
CA SER A 300 -16.76 14.29 24.83
C SER A 300 -17.12 14.01 23.37
N GLY A 301 -18.21 14.61 22.89
CA GLY A 301 -18.60 14.52 21.47
C GLY A 301 -17.52 15.09 20.54
N ASP A 302 -16.85 16.16 20.96
CA ASP A 302 -15.79 16.81 20.20
C ASP A 302 -14.56 15.89 20.06
N GLU A 303 -14.18 15.18 21.13
CA GLU A 303 -13.07 14.20 21.07
C GLU A 303 -13.38 13.01 20.16
N ILE A 304 -14.63 12.53 20.17
CA ILE A 304 -15.06 11.46 19.26
C ILE A 304 -15.01 11.94 17.81
N HIS A 305 -15.46 13.17 17.54
CA HIS A 305 -15.39 13.77 16.22
C HIS A 305 -13.93 13.97 15.76
N GLU A 306 -13.05 14.42 16.66
CA GLU A 306 -11.62 14.56 16.40
C GLU A 306 -10.99 13.21 15.99
N ILE A 307 -11.30 12.13 16.72
CA ILE A 307 -10.82 10.77 16.39
C ILE A 307 -11.33 10.34 15.01
N ALA A 308 -12.63 10.53 14.74
CA ALA A 308 -13.21 10.16 13.44
C ALA A 308 -12.59 10.95 12.28
N ASP A 309 -12.34 12.24 12.48
CA ASP A 309 -11.66 13.08 11.49
C ASP A 309 -10.20 12.69 11.30
N ALA A 310 -9.52 12.28 12.37
CA ALA A 310 -8.14 11.83 12.29
C ALA A 310 -8.03 10.51 11.53
N PHE A 311 -9.00 9.60 11.65
CA PHE A 311 -9.03 8.38 10.84
C PHE A 311 -9.38 8.66 9.38
N ARG A 312 -10.42 9.46 9.13
CA ARG A 312 -10.77 9.91 7.76
C ARG A 312 -9.58 10.59 7.08
N ARG A 313 -8.92 11.53 7.76
CA ARG A 313 -7.73 12.23 7.24
C ARG A 313 -6.45 11.40 7.24
N GLY A 314 -6.26 10.49 8.19
CA GLY A 314 -5.13 9.58 8.22
C GLY A 314 -5.15 8.60 7.04
N ASP A 315 -6.35 8.33 6.52
CA ASP A 315 -6.61 7.69 5.25
C ASP A 315 -6.47 8.63 4.03
N ASP A 316 -6.70 9.94 4.20
CA ASP A 316 -6.72 10.94 3.11
C ASP A 316 -5.54 11.95 3.04
N ALA A 317 -4.53 11.90 3.93
CA ALA A 317 -3.44 12.90 3.99
C ALA A 317 -2.13 12.30 3.43
N ARG A 318 -1.52 12.82 2.34
CA ARG A 318 -1.41 14.18 1.78
C ARG A 318 -1.47 14.14 0.23
N PRO A 319 -1.72 15.28 -0.45
CA PRO A 319 -1.76 15.39 -1.92
C PRO A 319 -0.47 14.98 -2.64
#